data_AF-A0A6A6L7X6-F1
#
_entry.id   AF-A0A6A6L7X6-F1
#
_cell.length_a   1.000
_cell.length_b   1.000
_cell.length_c   1.000
_cell.angle_alpha   90.00
_cell.angle_beta   90.00
_cell.angle_gamma   90.00
#
_symmetry.space_group_name_H-M   'P 1'
#
loop_
_entity.id
_entity.type
_entity.pdbx_description
1 polymer ?
#
loop_
_entity_poly.entity_id
_entity_poly.type
_entity_poly.pdbx_seq_one_letter_code
_entity_poly.pdbx_strand_id
1 'polypeptide(L)'
;MPASSLPFHPSFASSLTCKRKRFHQNSKLVASPRCTTVTSCNSSTLDPSPSSNNTPKVTKHRRTADENIRDETRRQCSVLAANTFPAKYVPFNAGPDSLEWVSLDEIVCRSRSGGLLDVQHDMEALKNSTARTGATRSTRAWGRPRGLMGLECDTDFDGCMKLIREVTSELLIYLAISLNSLRLEGQKTAAIEILQQFDWEVPDWVIVAGGNLGNIYAFYKGFKMCQELGLLDRIPRLVCVQAANANPLYLHYKSGWEEFKPVKANSTFASAIQIGDPVSIDRAVYALKNSNGTVEEATEEELMDAMAQADSTGMFICLHTGVALTALIKLRNSGVIGPMDRIVSSGEHSSWVEIYSV
;
A
#
# COMPACT_ATOMS: atom_id res chain seq x y z
N MET A 1 57.77 -17.46 -26.57
CA MET A 1 57.36 -16.94 -27.89
C MET A 1 57.36 -18.09 -28.88
N PRO A 2 56.48 -18.11 -29.89
CA PRO A 2 55.37 -17.16 -30.19
C PRO A 2 54.00 -17.84 -29.96
N ALA A 3 52.94 -17.23 -29.41
CA ALA A 3 52.34 -15.91 -29.64
C ALA A 3 51.88 -15.70 -31.10
N SER A 4 50.74 -16.31 -31.46
CA SER A 4 49.97 -15.92 -32.65
C SER A 4 49.08 -14.74 -32.31
N SER A 5 49.62 -13.56 -32.58
CA SER A 5 48.96 -12.26 -32.61
C SER A 5 48.22 -12.04 -33.93
N LEU A 6 47.23 -11.13 -33.88
CA LEU A 6 46.73 -10.18 -34.91
C LEU A 6 45.24 -10.38 -35.28
N PRO A 7 44.51 -9.32 -35.72
CA PRO A 7 44.68 -7.89 -35.41
C PRO A 7 43.35 -7.15 -35.13
N PHE A 8 43.46 -6.04 -34.39
CA PHE A 8 42.53 -4.91 -34.50
C PHE A 8 42.78 -4.19 -35.84
N HIS A 9 41.73 -3.94 -36.64
CA HIS A 9 41.56 -2.67 -37.35
C HIS A 9 40.08 -2.43 -37.68
N PRO A 10 39.64 -1.15 -37.76
CA PRO A 10 38.25 -0.74 -37.73
C PRO A 10 37.70 -0.50 -39.15
N SER A 11 36.36 -0.45 -39.23
CA SER A 11 35.53 0.24 -40.23
C SER A 11 34.44 -0.69 -40.72
N PHE A 12 33.22 -0.51 -40.21
CA PHE A 12 32.02 -0.49 -41.05
C PHE A 12 30.98 0.38 -40.33
N ALA A 13 30.98 1.65 -40.70
CA ALA A 13 29.87 2.55 -40.43
C ALA A 13 28.73 2.14 -41.36
N SER A 14 27.66 1.57 -40.81
CA SER A 14 26.37 1.47 -41.49
C SER A 14 25.37 2.40 -40.81
N SER A 15 25.01 3.41 -41.61
CA SER A 15 23.95 4.39 -41.44
C SER A 15 22.66 3.82 -40.82
N LEU A 16 22.38 4.18 -39.57
CA LEU A 16 21.02 4.18 -39.03
C LEU A 16 20.52 5.62 -39.00
N THR A 17 19.74 5.95 -40.03
CA THR A 17 19.05 7.23 -40.17
C THR A 17 17.95 7.34 -39.11
N CYS A 18 18.21 8.12 -38.07
CA CYS A 18 17.18 8.55 -37.11
C CYS A 18 16.21 9.52 -37.80
N LYS A 19 15.04 9.03 -38.21
CA LYS A 19 13.92 9.89 -38.63
C LYS A 19 13.35 10.61 -37.39
N ARG A 20 13.93 11.76 -37.05
CA ARG A 20 13.32 12.76 -36.17
C ARG A 20 12.00 13.24 -36.80
N LYS A 21 10.86 12.90 -36.21
CA LYS A 21 9.59 13.58 -36.49
C LYS A 21 9.71 15.03 -36.00
N ARG A 22 9.67 16.00 -36.93
CA ARG A 22 9.58 17.43 -36.65
C ARG A 22 8.20 17.72 -36.04
N PHE A 23 8.16 18.21 -34.81
CA PHE A 23 6.98 18.90 -34.29
C PHE A 23 6.97 20.32 -34.83
N HIS A 24 5.88 20.71 -35.48
CA HIS A 24 5.62 22.06 -35.94
C HIS A 24 5.54 23.01 -34.74
N GLN A 25 6.45 23.99 -34.69
CA GLN A 25 6.30 25.16 -33.83
C GLN A 25 5.21 26.05 -34.41
N ASN A 26 4.05 26.10 -33.76
CA ASN A 26 3.08 27.16 -33.99
C ASN A 26 3.46 28.35 -33.10
N SER A 27 4.03 29.37 -33.73
CA SER A 27 4.27 30.68 -33.16
C SER A 27 2.96 31.48 -33.17
N LYS A 28 2.43 31.76 -31.97
CA LYS A 28 1.59 32.92 -31.58
C LYS A 28 0.71 32.53 -30.40
N LEU A 29 1.18 32.75 -29.18
CA LEU A 29 0.34 33.08 -28.04
C LEU A 29 1.13 34.04 -27.15
N VAL A 30 0.66 35.28 -27.15
CA VAL A 30 1.21 36.43 -26.42
C VAL A 30 0.99 36.20 -24.92
N ALA A 31 2.06 36.30 -24.13
CA ALA A 31 1.97 36.27 -22.67
C ALA A 31 1.28 37.55 -22.16
N SER A 32 0.10 37.39 -21.58
CA SER A 32 -0.58 38.43 -20.79
C SER A 32 -0.11 38.31 -19.32
N PRO A 33 0.22 39.43 -18.63
CA PRO A 33 0.61 39.39 -17.23
C PRO A 33 -0.62 39.11 -16.36
N ARG A 34 -0.72 37.91 -15.76
CA ARG A 34 -1.74 37.64 -14.74
C ARG A 34 -1.32 38.27 -13.41
N CYS A 35 -2.04 39.35 -13.09
CA CYS A 35 -2.13 39.94 -11.76
C CYS A 35 -2.53 38.87 -10.73
N THR A 36 -1.70 38.66 -9.71
CA THR A 36 -2.01 37.77 -8.59
C THR A 36 -2.63 38.61 -7.48
N THR A 37 -3.96 38.63 -7.39
CA THR A 37 -4.67 39.23 -6.27
C THR A 37 -4.58 38.28 -5.08
N VAL A 38 -3.76 38.62 -4.09
CA VAL A 38 -3.73 37.95 -2.78
C VAL A 38 -4.83 38.58 -1.93
N THR A 39 -5.95 37.89 -1.77
CA THR A 39 -6.99 38.26 -0.82
C THR A 39 -6.60 37.73 0.56
N SER A 40 -6.09 38.59 1.44
CA SER A 40 -5.89 38.24 2.86
C SER A 40 -7.19 38.49 3.62
N CYS A 41 -7.85 37.43 4.07
CA CYS A 41 -8.98 37.54 5.00
C CYS A 41 -8.44 37.60 6.43
N ASN A 42 -8.43 38.79 7.05
CA ASN A 42 -8.19 38.95 8.48
C ASN A 42 -9.51 38.69 9.23
N SER A 43 -9.62 37.59 9.98
CA SER A 43 -10.67 37.45 10.99
C SER A 43 -10.22 38.11 12.29
N SER A 44 -10.76 39.30 12.55
CA SER A 44 -10.66 40.00 13.84
C SER A 44 -11.46 39.25 14.90
N THR A 45 -10.79 38.61 15.85
CA THR A 45 -11.42 38.14 17.09
C THR A 45 -11.49 39.31 18.06
N LEU A 46 -12.71 39.75 18.37
CA LEU A 46 -13.01 40.66 19.47
C LEU A 46 -12.88 39.89 20.80
N ASP A 47 -11.92 40.29 21.63
CA ASP A 47 -11.82 39.87 23.04
C ASP A 47 -12.85 40.62 23.88
N PRO A 48 -13.56 39.95 24.81
CA PRO A 48 -14.03 40.56 26.03
C PRO A 48 -13.21 40.10 27.25
N SER A 49 -12.79 41.09 28.03
CA SER A 49 -11.96 41.10 29.25
C SER A 49 -12.41 40.16 30.40
N PRO A 50 -11.58 39.94 31.44
CA PRO A 50 -11.44 38.65 32.14
C PRO A 50 -12.36 38.50 33.36
N SER A 51 -12.82 37.27 33.61
CA SER A 51 -13.30 36.84 34.92
C SER A 51 -12.25 35.95 35.58
N SER A 52 -11.81 36.38 36.76
CA SER A 52 -10.82 35.72 37.61
C SER A 52 -11.44 34.50 38.28
N ASN A 53 -10.95 33.29 37.99
CA ASN A 53 -11.15 32.12 38.83
C ASN A 53 -9.84 31.36 38.98
N ASN A 54 -9.27 31.42 40.18
CA ASN A 54 -8.09 30.69 40.60
C ASN A 54 -8.41 29.20 40.73
N THR A 55 -8.08 28.43 39.69
CA THR A 55 -7.84 26.98 39.77
C THR A 55 -6.45 26.73 39.19
N PRO A 56 -5.62 25.83 39.77
CA PRO A 56 -4.33 25.52 39.20
C PRO A 56 -4.55 24.84 37.85
N LYS A 57 -4.45 25.61 36.77
CA LYS A 57 -4.41 25.09 35.41
C LYS A 57 -3.18 24.20 35.33
N VAL A 58 -3.38 22.89 35.26
CA VAL A 58 -2.38 21.98 34.71
C VAL A 58 -2.11 22.49 33.30
N THR A 59 -1.01 23.21 33.13
CA THR A 59 -0.52 23.68 31.84
C THR A 59 -0.16 22.45 31.03
N LYS A 60 -1.12 21.93 30.26
CA LYS A 60 -0.81 21.07 29.11
C LYS A 60 0.02 21.94 28.18
N HIS A 61 1.34 21.83 28.28
CA HIS A 61 2.28 22.44 27.34
C HIS A 61 1.92 21.91 25.94
N ARG A 62 1.11 22.68 25.22
CA ARG A 62 0.81 22.42 23.83
C ARG A 62 1.98 23.00 23.05
N ARG A 63 2.72 22.10 22.38
CA ARG A 63 3.83 22.34 21.46
C ARG A 63 3.66 23.64 20.66
N THR A 64 4.70 24.48 20.64
CA THR A 64 4.85 25.54 19.64
C THR A 64 5.40 24.91 18.35
N ALA A 65 4.91 25.35 17.19
CA ALA A 65 5.19 24.72 15.89
C ALA A 65 6.70 24.68 15.54
N ASP A 66 7.50 25.53 16.18
CA ASP A 66 8.91 25.79 15.87
C ASP A 66 9.91 24.94 16.67
N GLU A 67 9.47 24.12 17.62
CA GLU A 67 10.39 23.22 18.35
C GLU A 67 10.86 22.05 17.47
N ASN A 68 12.18 21.92 17.35
CA ASN A 68 12.85 20.89 16.55
C ASN A 68 12.71 19.51 17.20
N ILE A 69 12.06 18.58 16.50
CA ILE A 69 11.84 17.19 16.93
C ILE A 69 13.16 16.49 17.34
N ARG A 70 14.29 16.84 16.73
CA ARG A 70 15.61 16.26 17.04
C ARG A 70 16.10 16.63 18.44
N ASP A 71 15.79 17.85 18.90
CA ASP A 71 16.24 18.31 20.21
C ASP A 71 15.38 17.73 21.34
N GLU A 72 14.13 17.37 21.05
CA GLU A 72 13.27 16.62 21.97
C GLU A 72 13.72 15.16 22.07
N THR A 73 14.00 14.49 20.94
CA THR A 73 14.53 13.12 20.95
C THR A 73 15.82 13.03 21.75
N ARG A 74 16.73 14.00 21.60
CA ARG A 74 17.98 14.07 22.40
C ARG A 74 17.73 14.25 23.89
N ARG A 75 16.74 15.07 24.28
CA ARG A 75 16.36 15.28 25.68
C ARG A 75 15.69 14.05 26.29
N GLN A 76 14.90 13.32 25.49
CA GLN A 76 14.20 12.12 25.91
C GLN A 76 15.01 10.84 25.74
N CYS A 77 16.23 10.85 25.21
CA CYS A 77 17.02 9.63 24.95
C CYS A 77 17.14 8.68 26.17
N SER A 78 17.18 9.21 27.39
CA SER A 78 17.19 8.39 28.63
C SER A 78 15.82 7.81 29.00
N VAL A 79 14.72 8.44 28.58
CA VAL A 79 13.32 8.00 28.80
C VAL A 79 12.84 7.11 27.65
N LEU A 80 13.30 7.35 26.42
CA LEU A 80 12.99 6.58 25.21
C LEU A 80 13.60 5.17 25.26
N ALA A 81 14.73 4.98 25.96
CA ALA A 81 15.26 3.65 26.21
C ALA A 81 14.27 2.74 26.98
N ALA A 82 13.41 3.33 27.83
CA ALA A 82 12.35 2.62 28.55
C ALA A 82 11.03 2.47 27.75
N ASN A 83 10.85 3.27 26.69
CA ASN A 83 9.69 3.25 25.78
C ASN A 83 10.08 2.74 24.38
N THR A 84 10.93 1.72 24.32
CA THR A 84 11.26 1.07 23.05
C THR A 84 10.11 0.12 22.71
N PHE A 85 9.50 0.27 21.54
CA PHE A 85 8.52 -0.69 21.00
C PHE A 85 9.24 -1.58 20.00
N PRO A 86 9.89 -2.68 20.45
CA PRO A 86 10.68 -3.50 19.55
C PRO A 86 9.77 -4.20 18.55
N ALA A 87 10.27 -4.29 17.32
CA ALA A 87 9.68 -5.08 16.26
C ALA A 87 10.79 -5.89 15.59
N LYS A 88 10.44 -7.08 15.10
CA LYS A 88 11.39 -8.05 14.53
C LYS A 88 10.75 -8.79 13.36
N TYR A 89 11.57 -9.27 12.44
CA TYR A 89 11.12 -10.25 11.47
C TYR A 89 10.94 -11.61 12.13
N VAL A 90 9.85 -12.30 11.79
CA VAL A 90 9.56 -13.68 12.17
C VAL A 90 9.04 -14.45 10.95
N PRO A 91 9.12 -15.78 10.87
CA PRO A 91 8.47 -16.51 9.80
C PRO A 91 6.95 -16.33 9.86
N PHE A 92 6.33 -16.12 8.69
CA PHE A 92 4.91 -15.87 8.58
C PHE A 92 4.11 -17.07 9.10
N ASN A 93 3.11 -16.80 9.95
CA ASN A 93 2.24 -17.81 10.57
C ASN A 93 2.99 -18.91 11.35
N ALA A 94 4.20 -18.62 11.84
CA ALA A 94 4.91 -19.54 12.70
C ALA A 94 4.26 -19.58 14.09
N GLY A 95 4.19 -20.77 14.68
CA GLY A 95 3.71 -20.95 16.05
C GLY A 95 4.58 -20.20 17.08
N PRO A 96 4.09 -20.03 18.32
CA PRO A 96 4.80 -19.32 19.39
C PRO A 96 6.19 -19.89 19.72
N ASP A 97 6.46 -21.14 19.34
CA ASP A 97 7.74 -21.83 19.56
C ASP A 97 8.80 -21.55 18.47
N SER A 98 8.50 -20.69 17.49
CA SER A 98 9.47 -20.32 16.46
C SER A 98 10.62 -19.51 17.05
N LEU A 99 11.80 -20.13 17.10
CA LEU A 99 13.05 -19.50 17.56
C LEU A 99 13.69 -18.59 16.50
N GLU A 100 13.17 -18.59 15.27
CA GLU A 100 13.67 -17.73 14.21
C GLU A 100 13.14 -16.31 14.36
N TRP A 101 14.06 -15.37 14.57
CA TRP A 101 13.81 -13.95 14.44
C TRP A 101 15.03 -13.23 13.87
N VAL A 102 14.78 -12.11 13.19
CA VAL A 102 15.82 -11.27 12.61
C VAL A 102 15.54 -9.81 12.94
N SER A 103 16.60 -9.01 13.18
CA SER A 103 16.47 -7.55 13.34
C SER A 103 15.86 -6.92 12.08
N LEU A 104 15.10 -5.83 12.25
CA LEU A 104 14.59 -5.04 11.13
C LEU A 104 15.72 -4.33 10.34
N ASP A 105 16.91 -4.21 10.93
CA ASP A 105 18.08 -3.60 10.29
C ASP A 105 18.77 -4.52 9.26
N GLU A 106 18.37 -5.80 9.22
CA GLU A 106 18.92 -6.79 8.30
C GLU A 106 18.15 -6.82 6.98
N ILE A 107 18.87 -7.05 5.87
CA ILE A 107 18.27 -7.21 4.54
C ILE A 107 17.84 -8.66 4.36
N VAL A 108 16.63 -9.00 4.83
CA VAL A 108 16.09 -10.36 4.72
C VAL A 108 14.68 -10.34 4.12
N CYS A 109 14.50 -11.09 3.04
CA CYS A 109 13.21 -11.23 2.34
C CYS A 109 12.53 -12.59 2.59
N ARG A 110 13.24 -13.58 3.17
CA ARG A 110 12.76 -14.95 3.39
C ARG A 110 13.27 -15.49 4.71
N SER A 111 12.48 -16.36 5.33
CA SER A 111 12.92 -17.17 6.47
C SER A 111 14.00 -18.16 6.04
N ARG A 112 14.70 -18.76 7.01
CA ARG A 112 15.72 -19.80 6.78
C ARG A 112 15.17 -21.01 6.03
N SER A 113 13.87 -21.30 6.16
CA SER A 113 13.19 -22.37 5.44
C SER A 113 12.74 -21.98 4.01
N GLY A 114 12.99 -20.74 3.58
CA GLY A 114 12.53 -20.20 2.30
C GLY A 114 11.09 -19.67 2.30
N GLY A 115 10.40 -19.73 3.43
CA GLY A 115 9.04 -19.19 3.61
C GLY A 115 9.00 -17.65 3.70
N LEU A 116 7.79 -17.09 3.63
CA LEU A 116 7.57 -15.65 3.82
C LEU A 116 7.91 -15.22 5.26
N LEU A 117 8.42 -14.00 5.43
CA LEU A 117 8.58 -13.37 6.73
C LEU A 117 7.37 -12.50 7.08
N ASP A 118 7.16 -12.16 8.34
CA ASP A 118 6.27 -11.10 8.78
C ASP A 118 6.95 -10.24 9.84
N VAL A 119 6.46 -9.03 10.06
CA VAL A 119 6.94 -8.15 11.12
C VAL A 119 6.08 -8.34 12.36
N GLN A 120 6.68 -8.81 13.45
CA GLN A 120 6.01 -8.95 14.75
C GLN A 120 6.40 -7.78 15.66
N HIS A 121 5.40 -7.12 16.23
CA HIS A 121 5.57 -6.09 17.26
C HIS A 121 5.45 -6.72 18.65
N ASP A 122 6.10 -6.12 19.64
CA ASP A 122 5.83 -6.44 21.04
C ASP A 122 4.46 -5.86 21.45
N MET A 123 3.45 -6.72 21.39
CA MET A 123 2.06 -6.34 21.69
C MET A 123 1.85 -6.04 23.18
N GLU A 124 2.66 -6.61 24.08
CA GLU A 124 2.55 -6.32 25.52
C GLU A 124 3.12 -4.93 25.84
N ALA A 125 4.27 -4.58 25.24
CA ALA A 125 4.80 -3.22 25.31
C ALA A 125 3.80 -2.19 24.75
N LEU A 126 3.15 -2.50 23.61
CA LEU A 126 2.16 -1.61 23.01
C LEU A 126 0.90 -1.45 23.88
N LYS A 127 0.33 -2.53 24.44
CA LYS A 127 -0.84 -2.47 25.33
C LYS A 127 -0.60 -1.62 26.57
N ASN A 128 0.61 -1.67 27.12
CA ASN A 128 0.98 -0.91 28.33
C ASN A 128 1.25 0.57 28.05
N SER A 129 1.17 1.01 26.79
CA SER A 129 1.40 2.40 26.39
C SER A 129 0.08 3.11 26.05
N THR A 130 -0.24 4.17 26.80
CA THR A 130 -1.27 5.14 26.37
C THR A 130 -0.66 6.10 25.34
N ALA A 131 -0.43 5.63 24.12
CA ALA A 131 0.05 6.47 23.03
C ALA A 131 -1.12 7.26 22.41
N ARG A 132 -1.00 8.60 22.38
CA ARG A 132 -1.86 9.45 21.55
C ARG A 132 -1.44 9.32 20.09
N THR A 133 -2.28 8.75 19.26
CA THR A 133 -2.06 8.62 17.81
C THR A 133 -2.03 9.98 17.14
N GLY A 134 -0.85 10.41 16.70
CA GLY A 134 -0.67 11.54 15.79
C GLY A 134 -0.11 11.03 14.47
N ALA A 135 -0.95 10.96 13.43
CA ALA A 135 -0.49 10.66 12.08
C ALA A 135 0.06 11.94 11.43
N THR A 136 1.35 11.94 11.05
CA THR A 136 1.93 13.00 10.22
C THR A 136 1.86 12.62 8.75
N ARG A 137 1.07 13.37 7.99
CA ARG A 137 0.92 13.23 6.53
C ARG A 137 2.19 13.72 5.83
N SER A 138 2.88 12.84 5.11
CA SER A 138 4.04 13.18 4.29
C SER A 138 3.71 12.89 2.82
N THR A 139 3.47 13.95 2.05
CA THR A 139 3.31 13.89 0.59
C THR A 139 4.60 14.39 -0.07
N ARG A 140 5.29 13.52 -0.80
CA ARG A 140 6.30 13.91 -1.80
C ARG A 140 5.87 13.39 -3.16
N ALA A 141 5.73 14.30 -4.12
CA ALA A 141 5.52 13.97 -5.52
C ALA A 141 6.80 13.35 -6.10
N TRP A 142 6.67 12.24 -6.82
CA TRP A 142 7.79 11.59 -7.50
C TRP A 142 7.98 12.14 -8.91
N GLY A 143 9.08 12.87 -9.13
CA GLY A 143 9.71 12.91 -10.45
C GLY A 143 10.64 11.69 -10.59
N ARG A 144 10.92 11.22 -11.83
CA ARG A 144 11.92 10.17 -12.05
C ARG A 144 13.23 10.56 -11.34
N PRO A 145 13.71 9.81 -10.33
CA PRO A 145 14.99 10.09 -9.73
C PRO A 145 16.07 9.93 -10.80
N ARG A 146 16.90 10.96 -10.99
CA ARG A 146 18.08 10.88 -11.85
C ARG A 146 19.00 9.78 -11.30
N GLY A 147 19.37 8.80 -12.12
CA GLY A 147 20.30 7.71 -11.75
C GLY A 147 19.68 6.31 -11.64
N LEU A 148 18.39 6.12 -11.94
CA LEU A 148 17.80 4.77 -11.99
C LEU A 148 18.22 4.03 -13.28
N MET A 149 18.79 2.83 -13.15
CA MET A 149 19.03 1.93 -14.30
C MET A 149 17.76 1.13 -14.57
N GLY A 150 17.11 1.39 -15.71
CA GLY A 150 15.98 0.59 -16.17
C GLY A 150 16.47 -0.63 -16.94
N LEU A 151 16.02 -1.81 -16.53
CA LEU A 151 16.19 -3.05 -17.27
C LEU A 151 14.82 -3.45 -17.81
N GLU A 152 14.75 -3.62 -19.12
CA GLU A 152 13.56 -4.15 -19.80
C GLU A 152 13.80 -5.64 -20.05
N CYS A 153 12.98 -6.48 -19.42
CA CYS A 153 13.02 -7.92 -19.60
C CYS A 153 11.89 -8.32 -20.55
N ASP A 154 12.19 -9.15 -21.54
CA ASP A 154 11.18 -9.69 -22.48
C ASP A 154 10.37 -10.81 -21.83
N THR A 155 9.59 -10.45 -20.81
CA THR A 155 8.76 -11.37 -20.02
C THR A 155 7.65 -10.62 -19.27
N ASP A 156 6.69 -11.36 -18.71
CA ASP A 156 5.59 -10.80 -17.92
C ASP A 156 6.01 -10.52 -16.46
N PHE A 157 5.07 -10.06 -15.62
CA PHE A 157 5.35 -9.76 -14.23
C PHE A 157 5.87 -11.00 -13.46
N ASP A 158 5.27 -12.16 -13.69
CA ASP A 158 5.62 -13.39 -12.99
C ASP A 158 7.02 -13.88 -13.42
N GLY A 159 7.36 -13.75 -14.70
CA GLY A 159 8.71 -13.99 -15.22
C GLY A 159 9.75 -13.02 -14.65
N CYS A 160 9.43 -11.72 -14.55
CA CYS A 160 10.29 -10.74 -13.90
C CYS A 160 10.54 -11.11 -12.43
N MET A 161 9.49 -11.55 -11.71
CA MET A 161 9.62 -11.96 -10.32
C MET A 161 10.50 -13.21 -10.15
N LYS A 162 10.49 -14.14 -11.10
CA LYS A 162 11.40 -15.31 -11.11
C LYS A 162 12.85 -14.86 -11.28
N LEU A 163 13.14 -14.02 -12.26
CA LEU A 163 14.49 -13.46 -12.49
C LEU A 163 14.99 -12.67 -11.28
N ILE A 164 14.12 -11.85 -10.67
CA ILE A 164 14.46 -11.10 -9.45
C ILE A 164 14.85 -12.05 -8.32
N ARG A 165 14.15 -13.17 -8.15
CA ARG A 165 14.49 -14.18 -7.11
C ARG A 165 15.85 -14.81 -7.37
N GLU A 166 16.17 -15.13 -8.62
CA GLU A 166 17.48 -15.69 -9.00
C GLU A 166 18.60 -14.69 -8.72
N VAL A 167 18.50 -13.47 -9.24
CA VAL A 167 19.52 -12.42 -9.09
C VAL A 167 19.77 -12.05 -7.62
N THR A 168 18.71 -11.95 -6.82
CA THR A 168 18.84 -11.60 -5.39
C THR A 168 19.31 -12.76 -4.52
N SER A 169 19.34 -13.99 -5.04
CA SER A 169 19.98 -15.12 -4.35
C SER A 169 21.50 -15.09 -4.47
N GLU A 170 22.04 -14.44 -5.50
CA GLU A 170 23.48 -14.37 -5.78
C GLU A 170 24.10 -13.02 -5.41
N LEU A 171 23.32 -11.93 -5.51
CA LEU A 171 23.79 -10.57 -5.29
C LEU A 171 23.13 -9.93 -4.07
N LEU A 172 23.89 -9.12 -3.33
CA LEU A 172 23.41 -8.35 -2.19
C LEU A 172 22.58 -7.13 -2.64
N ILE A 173 21.37 -7.38 -3.15
CA ILE A 173 20.46 -6.35 -3.67
C ILE A 173 19.19 -6.33 -2.81
N TYR A 174 18.90 -5.17 -2.21
CA TYR A 174 17.67 -4.97 -1.45
C TYR A 174 16.46 -4.80 -2.37
N LEU A 175 15.41 -5.60 -2.14
CA LEU A 175 14.17 -5.50 -2.87
C LEU A 175 13.19 -4.53 -2.20
N ALA A 176 12.81 -3.50 -2.93
CA ALA A 176 11.78 -2.54 -2.53
C ALA A 176 10.34 -2.98 -2.88
N ILE A 177 10.17 -4.24 -3.29
CA ILE A 177 8.89 -4.80 -3.76
C ILE A 177 8.32 -5.81 -2.76
N SER A 178 7.16 -6.36 -3.09
CA SER A 178 6.27 -7.19 -2.25
C SER A 178 6.87 -8.41 -1.53
N LEU A 179 8.11 -8.79 -1.83
CA LEU A 179 8.87 -9.78 -1.05
C LEU A 179 9.32 -9.21 0.30
N ASN A 180 9.31 -7.89 0.44
CA ASN A 180 9.70 -7.17 1.63
C ASN A 180 8.53 -6.97 2.58
N SER A 181 8.57 -7.64 3.72
CA SER A 181 7.51 -7.58 4.74
C SER A 181 7.39 -6.20 5.39
N LEU A 182 8.43 -5.36 5.37
CA LEU A 182 8.37 -4.01 5.93
C LEU A 182 7.38 -3.11 5.18
N ARG A 183 7.14 -3.37 3.89
CA ARG A 183 6.15 -2.62 3.10
C ARG A 183 4.74 -2.78 3.68
N LEU A 184 4.41 -3.95 4.21
CA LEU A 184 3.11 -4.24 4.81
C LEU A 184 2.88 -3.39 6.07
N GLU A 185 3.95 -3.02 6.80
CA GLU A 185 3.86 -2.16 7.98
C GLU A 185 3.50 -0.71 7.65
N GLY A 186 3.94 -0.23 6.48
CA GLY A 186 3.46 1.05 5.96
C GLY A 186 2.02 0.94 5.45
N GLN A 187 1.69 -0.14 4.74
CA GLN A 187 0.36 -0.30 4.14
C GLN A 187 -0.75 -0.52 5.17
N LYS A 188 -0.47 -1.20 6.29
CA LYS A 188 -1.47 -1.45 7.33
C LYS A 188 -1.99 -0.17 7.98
N THR A 189 -1.24 0.94 7.92
CA THR A 189 -1.68 2.21 8.49
C THR A 189 -2.92 2.74 7.80
N ALA A 190 -3.17 2.39 6.53
CA ALA A 190 -4.41 2.74 5.83
C ALA A 190 -5.65 2.18 6.54
N ALA A 191 -5.58 0.96 7.10
CA ALA A 191 -6.67 0.42 7.93
C ALA A 191 -6.87 1.20 9.23
N ILE A 192 -5.78 1.63 9.85
CA ILE A 192 -5.82 2.43 11.08
C ILE A 192 -6.40 3.83 10.78
N GLU A 193 -6.05 4.41 9.64
CA GLU A 193 -6.58 5.69 9.18
C GLU A 193 -8.09 5.61 8.87
N ILE A 194 -8.57 4.52 8.25
CA ILE A 194 -10.01 4.28 8.07
C ILE A 194 -10.74 4.36 9.41
N LEU A 195 -10.25 3.64 10.43
CA LEU A 195 -10.86 3.66 11.76
C LEU A 195 -10.81 5.07 12.35
N GLN A 196 -9.67 5.73 12.29
CA GLN A 196 -9.50 7.08 12.82
C GLN A 196 -10.46 8.08 12.15
N GLN A 197 -10.69 7.97 10.85
CA GLN A 197 -11.59 8.84 10.09
C GLN A 197 -13.08 8.57 10.39
N PHE A 198 -13.41 7.35 10.85
CA PHE A 198 -14.74 6.98 11.31
C PHE A 198 -14.90 7.05 12.83
N ASP A 199 -14.09 7.87 13.51
CA ASP A 199 -14.15 8.02 14.97
C ASP A 199 -14.09 6.66 15.71
N TRP A 200 -13.23 5.78 15.21
CA TRP A 200 -13.02 4.41 15.69
C TRP A 200 -14.22 3.46 15.51
N GLU A 201 -15.24 3.85 14.75
CA GLU A 201 -16.29 2.95 14.33
C GLU A 201 -15.83 2.02 13.20
N VAL A 202 -15.95 0.72 13.43
CA VAL A 202 -15.52 -0.31 12.46
C VAL A 202 -16.53 -0.39 11.31
N PRO A 203 -16.09 -0.33 10.03
CA PRO A 203 -16.99 -0.60 8.91
C PRO A 203 -17.44 -2.07 8.90
N ASP A 204 -18.52 -2.36 8.19
CA ASP A 204 -18.99 -3.74 8.04
C ASP A 204 -18.13 -4.48 7.02
N TRP A 205 -17.77 -3.79 5.93
CA TRP A 205 -16.99 -4.33 4.84
C TRP A 205 -15.85 -3.41 4.40
N VAL A 206 -14.73 -4.04 4.05
CA VAL A 206 -13.64 -3.37 3.31
C VAL A 206 -13.33 -4.17 2.05
N ILE A 207 -13.45 -3.52 0.90
CA ILE A 207 -13.26 -4.11 -0.42
C ILE A 207 -11.91 -3.66 -0.97
N VAL A 208 -11.07 -4.62 -1.35
CA VAL A 208 -9.70 -4.38 -1.80
C VAL A 208 -9.46 -5.10 -3.12
N ALA A 209 -9.03 -4.35 -4.14
CA ALA A 209 -8.55 -4.95 -5.38
C ALA A 209 -7.24 -5.74 -5.14
N GLY A 210 -7.20 -6.99 -5.62
CA GLY A 210 -6.17 -7.97 -5.31
C GLY A 210 -5.30 -8.34 -6.51
N GLY A 211 -4.16 -7.67 -6.65
CA GLY A 211 -3.08 -8.10 -7.56
C GLY A 211 -2.16 -9.10 -6.87
N ASN A 212 -1.05 -8.59 -6.31
CA ASN A 212 -0.06 -9.43 -5.62
C ASN A 212 -0.48 -9.87 -4.21
N LEU A 213 -1.71 -9.49 -3.80
CA LEU A 213 -2.38 -9.86 -2.57
C LEU A 213 -1.72 -9.44 -1.24
N GLY A 214 -0.71 -8.57 -1.27
CA GLY A 214 -0.14 -7.99 -0.04
C GLY A 214 -1.10 -7.03 0.66
N ASN A 215 -1.87 -6.25 -0.11
CA ASN A 215 -2.72 -5.18 0.41
C ASN A 215 -3.84 -5.72 1.32
N ILE A 216 -4.55 -6.78 0.90
CA ILE A 216 -5.62 -7.39 1.70
C ILE A 216 -5.11 -7.86 3.07
N TYR A 217 -3.90 -8.43 3.13
CA TYR A 217 -3.26 -8.81 4.38
C TYR A 217 -2.85 -7.60 5.23
N ALA A 218 -2.31 -6.55 4.61
CA ALA A 218 -1.96 -5.32 5.32
C ALA A 218 -3.20 -4.68 5.98
N PHE A 219 -4.33 -4.63 5.29
CA PHE A 219 -5.60 -4.17 5.87
C PHE A 219 -6.02 -5.03 7.05
N TYR A 220 -6.07 -6.35 6.85
CA TYR A 220 -6.37 -7.30 7.93
C TYR A 220 -5.47 -7.08 9.15
N LYS A 221 -4.16 -6.98 8.93
CA LYS A 221 -3.16 -6.81 9.98
C LYS A 221 -3.35 -5.51 10.76
N GLY A 222 -3.71 -4.41 10.09
CA GLY A 222 -4.02 -3.14 10.73
C GLY A 222 -5.25 -3.23 11.63
N PHE A 223 -6.37 -3.76 11.10
CA PHE A 223 -7.59 -3.98 11.89
C PHE A 223 -7.36 -4.93 13.06
N LYS A 224 -6.65 -6.04 12.82
CA LYS A 224 -6.36 -7.05 13.82
C LYS A 224 -5.49 -6.49 14.95
N MET A 225 -4.47 -5.72 14.62
CA MET A 225 -3.63 -5.03 15.60
C MET A 225 -4.47 -4.08 16.47
N CYS A 226 -5.35 -3.27 15.88
CA CYS A 226 -6.23 -2.39 16.65
C CYS A 226 -7.17 -3.17 17.58
N GLN A 227 -7.71 -4.31 17.12
CA GLN A 227 -8.52 -5.20 17.96
C GLN A 227 -7.69 -5.79 19.13
N GLU A 228 -6.48 -6.29 18.87
CA GLU A 228 -5.60 -6.88 19.90
C GLU A 228 -5.13 -5.86 20.95
N LEU A 229 -5.06 -4.59 20.58
CA LEU A 229 -4.79 -3.47 21.49
C LEU A 229 -6.03 -2.99 22.26
N GLY A 230 -7.21 -3.60 22.04
CA GLY A 230 -8.45 -3.22 22.69
C GLY A 230 -9.05 -1.91 22.18
N LEU A 231 -8.63 -1.44 21.00
CA LEU A 231 -9.22 -0.25 20.37
C LEU A 231 -10.55 -0.58 19.68
N LEU A 232 -10.74 -1.84 19.28
CA LEU A 232 -11.93 -2.33 18.59
C LEU A 232 -12.40 -3.65 19.22
N ASP A 233 -13.71 -3.85 19.29
CA ASP A 233 -14.29 -5.14 19.69
C ASP A 233 -14.31 -6.16 18.53
N ARG A 234 -14.37 -5.66 17.28
CA ARG A 234 -14.46 -6.47 16.06
C ARG A 234 -13.55 -5.94 14.96
N ILE A 235 -13.36 -6.75 13.92
CA ILE A 235 -12.74 -6.35 12.66
C ILE A 235 -13.80 -6.36 11.54
N PRO A 236 -13.61 -5.60 10.44
CA PRO A 236 -14.51 -5.66 9.29
C PRO A 236 -14.35 -6.99 8.55
N ARG A 237 -15.39 -7.40 7.82
CA ARG A 237 -15.27 -8.47 6.84
C ARG A 237 -14.55 -7.93 5.60
N LEU A 238 -13.66 -8.73 5.03
CA LEU A 238 -12.86 -8.30 3.89
C LEU A 238 -13.36 -8.92 2.58
N VAL A 239 -13.36 -8.13 1.51
CA VAL A 239 -13.59 -8.61 0.15
C VAL A 239 -12.31 -8.41 -0.65
N CYS A 240 -11.76 -9.50 -1.20
CA CYS A 240 -10.70 -9.41 -2.19
C CYS A 240 -11.32 -9.53 -3.58
N VAL A 241 -10.95 -8.64 -4.51
CA VAL A 241 -11.51 -8.66 -5.87
C VAL A 241 -10.41 -8.75 -6.90
N GLN A 242 -10.51 -9.67 -7.84
CA GLN A 242 -9.55 -9.81 -8.93
C GLN A 242 -10.19 -9.52 -10.29
N ALA A 243 -9.40 -9.10 -11.28
CA ALA A 243 -9.87 -9.13 -12.66
C ALA A 243 -10.09 -10.59 -13.07
N ALA A 244 -11.17 -10.91 -13.78
CA ALA A 244 -11.50 -12.27 -14.22
C ALA A 244 -10.37 -12.89 -15.07
N ASN A 245 -9.59 -12.05 -15.77
CA ASN A 245 -8.44 -12.45 -16.57
C ASN A 245 -7.18 -12.77 -15.74
N ALA A 246 -7.17 -12.48 -14.43
CA ALA A 246 -6.05 -12.69 -13.52
C ALA A 246 -6.57 -13.02 -12.10
N ASN A 247 -7.30 -14.14 -11.97
CA ASN A 247 -8.13 -14.46 -10.80
C ASN A 247 -7.72 -15.75 -10.02
N PRO A 248 -6.43 -16.09 -9.83
CA PRO A 248 -6.04 -17.37 -9.21
C PRO A 248 -6.56 -17.52 -7.76
N LEU A 249 -6.66 -16.43 -6.99
CA LEU A 249 -7.22 -16.47 -5.64
C LEU A 249 -8.74 -16.70 -5.66
N TYR A 250 -9.45 -16.15 -6.63
CA TYR A 250 -10.89 -16.41 -6.79
C TYR A 250 -11.17 -17.89 -7.09
N LEU A 251 -10.41 -18.51 -7.99
CA LEU A 251 -10.53 -19.94 -8.28
C LEU A 251 -10.26 -20.79 -7.03
N HIS A 252 -9.22 -20.43 -6.28
CA HIS A 252 -8.85 -21.09 -5.03
C HIS A 252 -9.92 -20.90 -3.93
N TYR A 253 -10.57 -19.74 -3.88
CA TYR A 253 -11.70 -19.50 -2.98
C TYR A 253 -12.92 -20.36 -3.35
N LYS A 254 -13.27 -20.43 -4.65
CA LYS A 254 -14.42 -21.21 -5.14
C LYS A 254 -14.22 -22.71 -4.97
N SER A 255 -12.99 -23.21 -4.97
CA SER A 255 -12.68 -24.59 -4.62
C SER A 255 -12.62 -24.86 -3.11
N GLY A 256 -13.02 -23.90 -2.26
CA GLY A 256 -13.05 -24.10 -0.81
C GLY A 256 -11.67 -24.08 -0.15
N TRP A 257 -10.68 -23.41 -0.75
CA TRP A 257 -9.30 -23.32 -0.26
C TRP A 257 -8.51 -24.64 -0.28
N GLU A 258 -8.88 -25.59 -1.15
CA GLU A 258 -8.24 -26.91 -1.23
C GLU A 258 -6.81 -26.85 -1.79
N GLU A 259 -6.69 -26.55 -3.09
CA GLU A 259 -5.39 -26.52 -3.78
C GLU A 259 -5.26 -25.19 -4.53
N PHE A 260 -4.16 -24.48 -4.29
CA PHE A 260 -3.84 -23.26 -5.03
C PHE A 260 -3.10 -23.62 -6.32
N LYS A 261 -3.59 -23.09 -7.44
CA LYS A 261 -2.95 -23.27 -8.75
C LYS A 261 -2.70 -21.90 -9.37
N PRO A 262 -1.44 -21.53 -9.63
CA PRO A 262 -1.14 -20.36 -10.45
C PRO A 262 -1.84 -20.47 -11.81
N VAL A 263 -2.32 -19.33 -12.31
CA VAL A 263 -2.92 -19.26 -13.64
C VAL A 263 -2.05 -18.40 -14.54
N LYS A 264 -2.14 -18.60 -15.86
CA LYS A 264 -1.56 -17.63 -16.79
C LYS A 264 -2.49 -16.42 -16.86
N ALA A 265 -2.04 -15.28 -16.34
CA ALA A 265 -2.82 -14.05 -16.42
C ALA A 265 -2.97 -13.60 -17.89
N ASN A 266 -4.21 -13.33 -18.30
CA ASN A 266 -4.52 -12.71 -19.58
C ASN A 266 -4.52 -11.18 -19.43
N SER A 267 -4.50 -10.48 -20.56
CA SER A 267 -4.52 -9.02 -20.58
C SER A 267 -5.77 -8.48 -19.86
N THR A 268 -5.57 -7.50 -19.00
CA THR A 268 -6.64 -6.74 -18.35
C THR A 268 -6.32 -5.24 -18.42
N PHE A 269 -7.35 -4.40 -18.49
CA PHE A 269 -7.17 -2.95 -18.35
C PHE A 269 -6.57 -2.61 -16.97
N ALA A 270 -6.92 -3.37 -15.93
CA ALA A 270 -6.42 -3.23 -14.58
C ALA A 270 -5.01 -3.85 -14.43
N SER A 271 -4.03 -3.31 -15.16
CA SER A 271 -2.70 -3.92 -15.33
C SER A 271 -1.91 -4.13 -14.03
N ALA A 272 -2.15 -3.35 -12.98
CA ALA A 272 -1.44 -3.53 -11.71
C ALA A 272 -1.90 -4.79 -10.93
N ILE A 273 -3.06 -5.34 -11.30
CA ILE A 273 -3.58 -6.60 -10.74
C ILE A 273 -3.54 -7.76 -11.75
N GLN A 274 -2.86 -7.59 -12.89
CA GLN A 274 -2.62 -8.65 -13.86
C GLN A 274 -1.54 -9.64 -13.36
N ILE A 275 -1.88 -10.43 -12.34
CA ILE A 275 -0.93 -11.33 -11.66
C ILE A 275 -1.52 -12.74 -11.58
N GLY A 276 -0.80 -13.71 -12.14
CA GLY A 276 -1.20 -15.11 -12.23
C GLY A 276 -0.64 -15.99 -11.11
N ASP A 277 0.52 -15.60 -10.57
CA ASP A 277 1.21 -16.26 -9.46
C ASP A 277 1.52 -15.26 -8.30
N PRO A 278 0.49 -14.82 -7.55
CA PRO A 278 0.66 -13.83 -6.50
C PRO A 278 1.56 -14.32 -5.35
N VAL A 279 2.57 -13.53 -5.03
CA VAL A 279 3.59 -13.81 -4.01
C VAL A 279 3.01 -13.91 -2.60
N SER A 280 1.93 -13.19 -2.30
CA SER A 280 1.32 -13.13 -0.96
C SER A 280 0.03 -13.95 -0.84
N ILE A 281 -0.13 -15.02 -1.63
CA ILE A 281 -1.32 -15.88 -1.59
C ILE A 281 -1.62 -16.40 -0.18
N ASP A 282 -0.61 -16.94 0.52
CA ASP A 282 -0.78 -17.51 1.87
C ASP A 282 -1.28 -16.46 2.87
N ARG A 283 -0.75 -15.24 2.76
CA ARG A 283 -1.15 -14.09 3.59
C ARG A 283 -2.60 -13.68 3.31
N ALA A 284 -3.00 -13.70 2.05
CA ALA A 284 -4.36 -13.36 1.62
C ALA A 284 -5.38 -14.39 2.09
N VAL A 285 -5.09 -15.68 1.91
CA VAL A 285 -5.91 -16.79 2.41
C VAL A 285 -6.06 -16.69 3.91
N TYR A 286 -4.97 -16.44 4.64
CA TYR A 286 -5.00 -16.25 6.08
C TYR A 286 -5.89 -15.06 6.49
N ALA A 287 -5.71 -13.89 5.87
CA ALA A 287 -6.52 -12.71 6.15
C ALA A 287 -8.02 -12.94 5.88
N LEU A 288 -8.35 -13.57 4.75
CA LEU A 288 -9.74 -13.81 4.34
C LEU A 288 -10.42 -14.84 5.25
N LYS A 289 -9.74 -15.93 5.60
CA LYS A 289 -10.28 -16.91 6.56
C LYS A 289 -10.54 -16.29 7.94
N ASN A 290 -9.59 -15.50 8.47
CA ASN A 290 -9.72 -14.90 9.80
C ASN A 290 -10.66 -13.69 9.87
N SER A 291 -11.02 -13.08 8.74
CA SER A 291 -12.00 -11.99 8.65
C SER A 291 -13.38 -12.42 8.17
N ASN A 292 -13.61 -13.73 7.99
CA ASN A 292 -14.81 -14.26 7.33
C ASN A 292 -15.09 -13.54 5.98
N GLY A 293 -13.99 -13.32 5.24
CA GLY A 293 -13.97 -12.60 3.99
C GLY A 293 -14.39 -13.45 2.79
N THR A 294 -14.62 -12.77 1.67
CA THR A 294 -15.02 -13.40 0.40
C THR A 294 -14.10 -12.93 -0.72
N VAL A 295 -14.08 -13.69 -1.82
CA VAL A 295 -13.37 -13.32 -3.04
C VAL A 295 -14.35 -13.22 -4.19
N GLU A 296 -14.24 -12.14 -4.96
CA GLU A 296 -15.03 -11.91 -6.16
C GLU A 296 -14.14 -11.60 -7.37
N GLU A 297 -14.73 -11.63 -8.55
CA GLU A 297 -14.08 -11.26 -9.79
C GLU A 297 -14.86 -10.18 -10.56
N ALA A 298 -14.16 -9.45 -11.43
CA ALA A 298 -14.76 -8.47 -12.34
C ALA A 298 -14.29 -8.74 -13.78
N THR A 299 -15.22 -8.81 -14.73
CA THR A 299 -14.87 -8.86 -16.15
C THR A 299 -14.42 -7.49 -16.64
N GLU A 300 -13.77 -7.44 -17.80
CA GLU A 300 -13.29 -6.19 -18.40
C GLU A 300 -14.44 -5.22 -18.71
N GLU A 301 -15.61 -5.73 -19.11
CA GLU A 301 -16.79 -4.89 -19.34
C GLU A 301 -17.36 -4.39 -18.02
N GLU A 302 -17.53 -5.27 -17.03
CA GLU A 302 -18.08 -4.90 -15.72
C GLU A 302 -17.23 -3.85 -14.99
N LEU A 303 -15.88 -3.98 -15.04
CA LEU A 303 -15.00 -3.03 -14.36
C LEU A 303 -15.01 -1.65 -15.05
N MET A 304 -15.12 -1.62 -16.38
CA MET A 304 -15.19 -0.39 -17.15
C MET A 304 -16.55 0.30 -16.98
N ASP A 305 -17.63 -0.47 -16.96
CA ASP A 305 -18.97 0.05 -16.69
C ASP A 305 -19.09 0.58 -15.27
N ALA A 306 -18.56 -0.13 -14.27
CA ALA A 306 -18.54 0.33 -12.88
C ALA A 306 -17.72 1.62 -12.74
N MET A 307 -16.59 1.74 -13.45
CA MET A 307 -15.81 2.97 -13.51
C MET A 307 -16.58 4.11 -14.16
N ALA A 308 -17.18 3.89 -15.33
CA ALA A 308 -17.95 4.92 -16.01
C ALA A 308 -19.16 5.39 -15.17
N GLN A 309 -19.82 4.48 -14.48
CA GLN A 309 -20.91 4.81 -13.54
C GLN A 309 -20.41 5.66 -12.38
N ALA A 310 -19.29 5.28 -11.73
CA ALA A 310 -18.71 6.07 -10.66
C ALA A 310 -18.30 7.47 -11.14
N ASP A 311 -17.62 7.56 -12.28
CA ASP A 311 -17.20 8.83 -12.86
C ASP A 311 -18.40 9.73 -13.21
N SER A 312 -19.54 9.15 -13.62
CA SER A 312 -20.78 9.88 -13.87
C SER A 312 -21.36 10.55 -12.62
N THR A 313 -20.97 10.10 -11.42
CA THR A 313 -21.36 10.72 -10.14
C THR A 313 -20.43 11.86 -9.72
N GLY A 314 -19.43 12.20 -10.55
CA GLY A 314 -18.42 13.23 -10.25
C GLY A 314 -17.15 12.69 -9.61
N MET A 315 -17.01 11.36 -9.51
CA MET A 315 -15.74 10.72 -9.15
C MET A 315 -14.78 10.73 -10.35
N PHE A 316 -13.53 10.35 -10.09
CA PHE A 316 -12.55 10.08 -11.14
C PHE A 316 -11.67 8.93 -10.69
N ILE A 317 -12.20 7.72 -10.81
CA ILE A 317 -11.61 6.55 -10.15
C ILE A 317 -10.58 5.83 -11.04
N CYS A 318 -9.71 5.03 -10.43
CA CYS A 318 -8.85 4.14 -11.20
C CYS A 318 -9.56 2.82 -11.57
N LEU A 319 -8.99 2.09 -12.53
CA LEU A 319 -9.53 0.80 -13.01
C LEU A 319 -9.67 -0.25 -11.89
N HIS A 320 -8.77 -0.23 -10.91
CA HIS A 320 -8.84 -1.12 -9.75
C HIS A 320 -10.01 -0.79 -8.82
N THR A 321 -10.37 0.49 -8.70
CA THR A 321 -11.61 0.88 -8.01
C THR A 321 -12.83 0.39 -8.80
N GLY A 322 -12.79 0.44 -10.14
CA GLY A 322 -13.83 -0.18 -10.99
C GLY A 322 -14.03 -1.66 -10.66
N VAL A 323 -12.94 -2.43 -10.56
CA VAL A 323 -12.96 -3.84 -10.12
C VAL A 323 -13.60 -3.99 -8.74
N ALA A 324 -13.20 -3.17 -7.76
CA ALA A 324 -13.77 -3.22 -6.42
C ALA A 324 -15.29 -2.89 -6.40
N LEU A 325 -15.72 -1.90 -7.18
CA LEU A 325 -17.14 -1.53 -7.30
C LEU A 325 -17.96 -2.61 -8.00
N THR A 326 -17.41 -3.32 -8.99
CA THR A 326 -18.08 -4.48 -9.59
C THR A 326 -18.42 -5.53 -8.52
N ALA A 327 -17.48 -5.87 -7.64
CA ALA A 327 -17.76 -6.81 -6.55
C ALA A 327 -18.80 -6.27 -5.57
N LEU A 328 -18.76 -4.98 -5.25
CA LEU A 328 -19.80 -4.35 -4.44
C LEU A 328 -21.18 -4.56 -5.06
N ILE A 329 -21.34 -4.29 -6.35
CA ILE A 329 -22.60 -4.47 -7.07
C ILE A 329 -23.05 -5.94 -7.01
N LYS A 330 -22.14 -6.89 -7.29
CA LYS A 330 -22.45 -8.33 -7.23
C LYS A 330 -22.88 -8.78 -5.82
N LEU A 331 -22.17 -8.34 -4.79
CA LEU A 331 -22.43 -8.72 -3.40
C LEU A 331 -23.66 -8.04 -2.80
N ARG A 332 -24.01 -6.84 -3.27
CA ARG A 332 -25.31 -6.20 -2.99
C ARG A 332 -26.45 -6.99 -3.62
N ASN A 333 -26.32 -7.37 -4.89
CA ASN A 333 -27.35 -8.10 -5.63
C ASN A 333 -27.59 -9.52 -5.06
N SER A 334 -26.54 -10.19 -4.57
CA SER A 334 -26.66 -11.50 -3.93
C SER A 334 -27.12 -11.45 -2.46
N GLY A 335 -27.26 -10.25 -1.89
CA GLY A 335 -27.67 -10.06 -0.49
C GLY A 335 -26.58 -10.38 0.54
N VAL A 336 -25.34 -10.60 0.11
CA VAL A 336 -24.19 -10.81 1.02
C VAL A 336 -23.85 -9.52 1.76
N ILE A 337 -23.95 -8.37 1.08
CA ILE A 337 -23.79 -7.03 1.66
C ILE A 337 -25.19 -6.40 1.80
N GLY A 338 -25.63 -6.16 3.03
CA GLY A 338 -26.95 -5.63 3.35
C GLY A 338 -27.05 -4.12 3.14
N PRO A 339 -28.21 -3.55 2.73
CA PRO A 339 -28.37 -2.17 2.24
C PRO A 339 -27.84 -1.07 3.17
N MET A 340 -27.80 -1.33 4.48
CA MET A 340 -27.34 -0.39 5.51
C MET A 340 -25.90 -0.64 5.97
N ASP A 341 -25.22 -1.65 5.43
CA ASP A 341 -23.83 -1.96 5.74
C ASP A 341 -22.94 -0.76 5.35
N ARG A 342 -22.04 -0.39 6.27
CA ARG A 342 -21.00 0.61 6.02
C ARG A 342 -19.84 -0.04 5.28
N ILE A 343 -19.48 0.53 4.14
CA ILE A 343 -18.52 -0.07 3.23
C ILE A 343 -17.41 0.91 2.92
N VAL A 344 -16.19 0.40 2.94
CA VAL A 344 -15.03 1.08 2.39
C VAL A 344 -14.56 0.35 1.15
N SER A 345 -14.43 1.07 0.04
CA SER A 345 -13.74 0.56 -1.15
C SER A 345 -12.35 1.18 -1.24
N SER A 346 -11.34 0.33 -1.45
CA SER A 346 -9.95 0.72 -1.65
C SER A 346 -9.58 0.58 -3.13
N GLY A 347 -9.35 1.72 -3.78
CA GLY A 347 -8.72 1.80 -5.10
C GLY A 347 -7.20 1.89 -5.01
N GLU A 348 -6.47 1.10 -5.80
CA GLU A 348 -5.02 1.26 -5.95
C GLU A 348 -4.74 2.17 -7.17
N HIS A 349 -4.43 3.44 -6.94
CA HIS A 349 -3.76 4.26 -7.94
C HIS A 349 -2.27 4.27 -7.60
N SER A 350 -1.39 4.26 -8.60
CA SER A 350 0.07 4.17 -8.46
C SER A 350 0.64 5.08 -7.34
N SER A 351 0.71 4.54 -6.11
CA SER A 351 1.20 5.10 -4.84
C SER A 351 0.17 5.54 -3.76
N TRP A 352 -1.15 5.38 -3.95
CA TRP A 352 -2.16 5.76 -2.95
C TRP A 352 -3.32 4.75 -2.84
N VAL A 353 -3.76 4.52 -1.60
CA VAL A 353 -5.05 3.93 -1.29
C VAL A 353 -6.07 5.06 -1.34
N GLU A 354 -6.98 5.03 -2.31
CA GLU A 354 -8.15 5.90 -2.29
C GLU A 354 -9.28 5.19 -1.56
N ILE A 355 -9.68 5.79 -0.43
CA ILE A 355 -10.76 5.30 0.43
C ILE A 355 -12.03 6.01 -0.02
N TYR A 356 -12.97 5.25 -0.56
CA TYR A 356 -14.30 5.73 -0.89
C TYR A 356 -15.29 5.19 0.14
N SER A 357 -15.98 6.10 0.84
CA SER A 357 -17.20 5.77 1.58
C SER A 357 -18.33 5.84 0.56
N VAL A 358 -18.95 4.70 0.27
CA VAL A 358 -20.08 4.58 -0.66
C VAL A 358 -21.36 4.32 0.11
#